data_AF-G8BMP6-F1
#
_entry.id   AF-G8BMP6-F1
#
_cell.length_a   1.000
_cell.length_b   1.000
_cell.length_c   1.000
_cell.angle_alpha   90.00
_cell.angle_beta   90.00
_cell.angle_gamma   90.00
#
_symmetry.space_group_name_H-M   'P 1'
#
loop_
_entity.id
_entity.type
_entity.pdbx_description
1 polymer ?
#
loop_
_entity_poly.entity_id
_entity_poly.type
_entity_poly.pdbx_seq_one_letter_code
_entity_poly.pdbx_strand_id
1 'polypeptide(L)'
;MNDWKISVTTFNCGKKYPVDNSTWSAKIIKECLAGLSDAQDIYVFGFQEFVPLWEGSFHDTVSSYLDEVASTTIDILSKQFNGKTFKSIGSHSLGAIALLVIASNTVIKKSSILSVECSRGLLGSNLKGGIAISVDLANRKENHGNNKETFTFINTHLAANEGMQNASTRIDDINCILNTCDRELRMTNFKNGHLFVLGDMNFRLTNINKDASQLDFTDAVVIQELLKNNDELNLFKLISGFIFSGFIEPTITFAPTYKYKIDCPDEYNYKRTPSWCDRILFKEYGNADKVKIINYNSIARADCLQFTDHQPVTLSLSIPTTAECTQLTLPDFIQPEEYYKVVGSILNTSVGYSGWLLSFKYSKLIAIVLLVIWTVWILNAWK
;
A
#
# COMPACT_ATOMS: atom_id res chain seq x y z
N MET A 1 29.79 -7.90 2.57
CA MET A 1 28.53 -7.73 3.32
C MET A 1 28.07 -6.29 3.14
N ASN A 2 27.47 -5.97 1.98
CA ASN A 2 27.26 -4.59 1.56
C ASN A 2 25.83 -4.13 1.26
N ASP A 3 24.87 -4.99 1.47
CA ASP A 3 23.52 -4.78 0.92
C ASP A 3 22.59 -4.17 1.97
N TRP A 4 21.58 -3.46 1.48
CA TRP A 4 20.45 -3.00 2.28
C TRP A 4 19.48 -4.14 2.52
N LYS A 5 19.13 -4.37 3.78
CA LYS A 5 18.10 -5.31 4.20
C LYS A 5 16.77 -4.59 4.37
N ILE A 6 15.75 -4.99 3.62
CA ILE A 6 14.47 -4.27 3.56
C ILE A 6 13.32 -5.26 3.72
N SER A 7 12.37 -4.93 4.59
CA SER A 7 11.07 -5.59 4.67
C SER A 7 9.95 -4.62 4.28
N VAL A 8 9.07 -5.06 3.40
CA VAL A 8 7.93 -4.31 2.88
C VAL A 8 6.68 -5.15 3.08
N THR A 9 5.64 -4.57 3.68
CA THR A 9 4.34 -5.20 3.91
C THR A 9 3.26 -4.35 3.26
N THR A 10 2.33 -4.98 2.54
CA THR A 10 1.06 -4.36 2.14
C THR A 10 -0.11 -5.07 2.78
N PHE A 11 -1.11 -4.32 3.26
CA PHE A 11 -2.25 -4.89 3.97
C PHE A 11 -3.52 -4.07 3.81
N ASN A 12 -4.53 -4.66 3.15
CA ASN A 12 -5.89 -4.12 3.15
C ASN A 12 -6.64 -4.54 4.42
N CYS A 13 -6.96 -3.57 5.27
CA CYS A 13 -7.52 -3.78 6.60
C CYS A 13 -9.06 -3.82 6.63
N GLY A 14 -9.75 -3.76 5.49
CA GLY A 14 -11.20 -3.88 5.42
C GLY A 14 -11.96 -2.83 6.27
N LYS A 15 -11.36 -1.64 6.49
CA LYS A 15 -11.87 -0.52 7.30
C LYS A 15 -11.99 -0.82 8.79
N LYS A 16 -11.30 -1.85 9.27
CA LYS A 16 -11.48 -2.40 10.63
C LYS A 16 -10.16 -2.68 11.34
N TYR A 17 -9.08 -1.98 10.97
CA TYR A 17 -7.83 -2.14 11.73
C TYR A 17 -8.07 -1.76 13.20
N PRO A 18 -7.65 -2.60 14.17
CA PRO A 18 -7.97 -2.40 15.58
C PRO A 18 -7.01 -1.39 16.23
N VAL A 19 -7.04 -0.13 15.78
CA VAL A 19 -6.18 0.96 16.26
C VAL A 19 -6.30 1.15 17.77
N ASP A 20 -7.52 1.20 18.30
CA ASP A 20 -7.80 1.41 19.73
C ASP A 20 -7.48 0.17 20.62
N ASN A 21 -7.04 -0.94 20.02
CA ASN A 21 -6.71 -2.17 20.74
C ASN A 21 -5.23 -2.52 20.51
N SER A 22 -4.37 -1.91 21.32
CA SER A 22 -2.91 -2.09 21.26
C SER A 22 -2.47 -3.56 21.31
N THR A 23 -3.21 -4.42 22.03
CA THR A 23 -2.92 -5.86 22.10
C THR A 23 -3.16 -6.55 20.76
N TRP A 24 -4.27 -6.23 20.09
CA TRP A 24 -4.58 -6.79 18.77
C TRP A 24 -3.69 -6.21 17.68
N SER A 25 -3.45 -4.89 17.68
CA SER A 25 -2.49 -4.25 16.79
C SER A 25 -1.10 -4.90 16.92
N ALA A 26 -0.62 -5.13 18.14
CA ALA A 26 0.65 -5.81 18.37
C ALA A 26 0.69 -7.25 17.85
N LYS A 27 -0.42 -8.01 17.93
CA LYS A 27 -0.51 -9.35 17.33
C LYS A 27 -0.41 -9.29 15.82
N ILE A 28 -1.15 -8.40 15.17
CA ILE A 28 -1.12 -8.19 13.72
C ILE A 28 0.29 -7.86 13.25
N ILE A 29 0.95 -6.90 13.91
CA ILE A 29 2.33 -6.51 13.56
C ILE A 29 3.31 -7.67 13.76
N LYS A 30 3.14 -8.50 14.79
CA LYS A 30 3.98 -9.70 14.99
C LYS A 30 3.80 -10.71 13.85
N GLU A 31 2.57 -10.94 13.39
CA GLU A 31 2.33 -11.78 12.22
C GLU A 31 3.03 -11.18 10.98
N CYS A 32 2.89 -9.86 10.75
CA CYS A 32 3.55 -9.16 9.64
C CYS A 32 5.08 -9.22 9.66
N LEU A 33 5.67 -9.34 10.85
CA LEU A 33 7.12 -9.47 11.04
C LEU A 33 7.57 -10.92 11.20
N ALA A 34 6.64 -11.88 11.18
CA ALA A 34 6.96 -13.29 11.33
C ALA A 34 7.87 -13.77 10.19
N GLY A 35 8.82 -14.64 10.51
CA GLY A 35 9.78 -15.17 9.54
C GLY A 35 11.02 -14.29 9.31
N LEU A 36 11.07 -13.06 9.85
CA LEU A 36 12.31 -12.28 9.87
C LEU A 36 13.30 -12.80 10.91
N SER A 37 14.32 -13.52 10.45
CA SER A 37 15.41 -14.03 11.31
C SER A 37 16.41 -12.95 11.72
N ASP A 38 16.61 -11.95 10.86
CA ASP A 38 17.54 -10.85 11.07
C ASP A 38 16.83 -9.50 11.15
N ALA A 39 17.43 -8.55 11.86
CA ALA A 39 17.02 -7.16 11.80
C ALA A 39 17.26 -6.59 10.38
N GLN A 40 16.24 -5.93 9.84
CA GLN A 40 16.29 -5.18 8.60
C GLN A 40 16.77 -3.74 8.86
N ASP A 41 17.27 -3.09 7.82
CA ASP A 41 17.65 -1.69 7.85
C ASP A 41 16.42 -0.78 7.72
N ILE A 42 15.43 -1.22 6.94
CA ILE A 42 14.18 -0.50 6.66
C ILE A 42 12.99 -1.48 6.76
N TYR A 43 11.92 -1.05 7.41
CA TYR A 43 10.63 -1.72 7.51
C TYR A 43 9.55 -0.78 6.98
N VAL A 44 8.72 -1.27 6.07
CA VAL A 44 7.68 -0.48 5.41
C VAL A 44 6.35 -1.18 5.55
N PHE A 45 5.32 -0.43 5.93
CA PHE A 45 3.95 -0.90 6.02
C PHE A 45 3.04 0.02 5.19
N GLY A 46 2.48 -0.52 4.11
CA GLY A 46 1.43 0.11 3.33
C GLY A 46 0.07 -0.47 3.71
N PHE A 47 -0.82 0.37 4.23
CA PHE A 47 -2.19 -0.02 4.57
C PHE A 47 -3.19 0.54 3.56
N GLN A 48 -4.22 -0.23 3.24
CA GLN A 48 -5.38 0.22 2.49
C GLN A 48 -6.63 -0.07 3.32
N GLU A 49 -7.67 0.75 3.17
CA GLU A 49 -8.84 0.67 4.05
C GLU A 49 -8.43 0.59 5.53
N PHE A 50 -7.41 1.35 5.92
CA PHE A 50 -6.81 1.26 7.25
C PHE A 50 -7.84 1.53 8.35
N VAL A 51 -8.68 2.54 8.11
CA VAL A 51 -9.74 3.00 9.03
C VAL A 51 -11.09 3.12 8.30
N PRO A 52 -12.21 3.23 9.04
CA PRO A 52 -13.47 3.69 8.49
C PRO A 52 -13.33 4.94 7.62
N LEU A 53 -14.15 5.04 6.57
CA LEU A 53 -14.05 6.13 5.59
C LEU A 53 -14.14 7.53 6.21
N TRP A 54 -14.92 7.67 7.27
CA TRP A 54 -15.11 8.96 7.93
C TRP A 54 -13.88 9.36 8.73
N GLU A 55 -13.23 8.44 9.46
CA GLU A 55 -11.96 8.67 10.14
C GLU A 55 -10.85 8.99 9.12
N GLY A 56 -10.83 8.25 8.00
CA GLY A 56 -9.90 8.49 6.90
C GLY A 56 -10.02 9.90 6.29
N SER A 57 -11.15 10.59 6.51
CA SER A 57 -11.32 11.97 6.05
C SER A 57 -10.59 13.00 6.93
N PHE A 58 -10.07 12.59 8.09
CA PHE A 58 -9.36 13.44 9.04
C PHE A 58 -7.89 12.99 9.15
N HIS A 59 -6.99 13.76 8.52
CA HIS A 59 -5.57 13.43 8.47
C HIS A 59 -4.95 13.25 9.86
N ASP A 60 -5.24 14.16 10.81
CA ASP A 60 -4.70 14.10 12.16
C ASP A 60 -5.09 12.82 12.91
N THR A 61 -6.32 12.33 12.67
CA THR A 61 -6.80 11.07 13.25
C THR A 61 -6.00 9.89 12.72
N VAL A 62 -5.83 9.78 11.40
CA VAL A 62 -5.05 8.71 10.78
C VAL A 62 -3.57 8.80 11.19
N SER A 63 -3.01 10.01 11.27
CA SER A 63 -1.62 10.23 11.72
C SER A 63 -1.41 9.74 13.15
N SER A 64 -2.34 10.04 14.07
CA SER A 64 -2.28 9.56 15.46
C SER A 64 -2.26 8.02 15.52
N TYR A 65 -3.10 7.36 14.73
CA TYR A 65 -3.12 5.89 14.67
C TYR A 65 -1.83 5.31 14.07
N LEU A 66 -1.25 5.96 13.05
CA LEU A 66 0.05 5.55 12.51
C LEU A 66 1.17 5.70 13.53
N ASP A 67 1.14 6.73 14.38
CA ASP A 67 2.13 6.93 15.45
C ASP A 67 2.03 5.81 16.51
N GLU A 68 0.82 5.36 16.84
CA GLU A 68 0.60 4.21 17.72
C GLU A 68 1.09 2.89 17.12
N VAL A 69 0.78 2.65 15.83
CA VAL A 69 1.29 1.49 15.10
C VAL A 69 2.82 1.53 15.01
N ALA A 70 3.40 2.70 14.76
CA ALA A 70 4.85 2.89 14.71
C ALA A 70 5.51 2.59 16.06
N SER A 71 4.96 3.13 17.15
CA SER A 71 5.45 2.89 18.51
C SER A 71 5.38 1.40 18.87
N THR A 72 4.24 0.76 18.58
CA THR A 72 4.04 -0.69 18.79
C THR A 72 5.06 -1.51 18.00
N THR A 73 5.30 -1.13 16.74
CA THR A 73 6.24 -1.82 15.85
C THR A 73 7.68 -1.67 16.35
N ILE A 74 8.09 -0.45 16.74
CA ILE A 74 9.43 -0.19 17.29
C ILE A 74 9.65 -1.00 18.57
N ASP A 75 8.66 -1.07 19.46
CA ASP A 75 8.72 -1.88 20.68
C ASP A 75 8.90 -3.37 20.39
N ILE A 76 8.16 -3.91 19.41
CA ILE A 76 8.29 -5.30 18.98
C ILE A 76 9.69 -5.56 18.41
N LEU A 77 10.15 -4.69 17.50
CA LEU A 77 11.46 -4.82 16.86
C LEU A 77 12.61 -4.73 17.85
N SER A 78 12.56 -3.79 18.80
CA SER A 78 13.60 -3.64 19.83
C SER A 78 13.63 -4.81 20.81
N LYS A 79 12.49 -5.46 21.09
CA LYS A 79 12.43 -6.70 21.88
C LYS A 79 12.95 -7.91 21.09
N GLN A 80 12.59 -8.03 19.82
CA GLN A 80 12.99 -9.13 18.95
C GLN A 80 14.49 -9.08 18.60
N PHE A 81 15.02 -7.88 18.37
CA PHE A 81 16.41 -7.67 17.93
C PHE A 81 17.20 -6.88 18.98
N ASN A 82 17.59 -7.58 20.05
CA ASN A 82 18.29 -6.99 21.19
C ASN A 82 19.54 -6.17 20.77
N GLY A 83 19.69 -4.98 21.35
CA GLY A 83 20.78 -4.05 21.04
C GLY A 83 20.62 -3.27 19.73
N LYS A 84 19.49 -3.40 19.03
CA LYS A 84 19.12 -2.55 17.89
C LYS A 84 18.06 -1.53 18.30
N THR A 85 18.16 -0.34 17.71
CA THR A 85 17.24 0.77 17.95
C THR A 85 16.67 1.23 16.63
N PHE A 86 15.37 1.50 16.61
CA PHE A 86 14.62 1.87 15.41
C PHE A 86 13.89 3.18 15.63
N LYS A 87 13.52 3.84 14.54
CA LYS A 87 12.76 5.10 14.56
C LYS A 87 11.80 5.13 13.37
N SER A 88 10.61 5.68 13.58
CA SER A 88 9.73 6.10 12.49
C SER A 88 10.40 7.26 11.75
N ILE A 89 10.67 7.05 10.46
CA ILE A 89 11.34 8.03 9.60
C ILE A 89 10.39 8.63 8.55
N GLY A 90 9.14 8.19 8.52
CA GLY A 90 8.09 8.78 7.69
C GLY A 90 6.76 8.06 7.88
N SER A 91 5.69 8.82 8.06
CA SER A 91 4.31 8.35 8.03
C SER A 91 3.47 9.35 7.22
N HIS A 92 2.55 8.84 6.42
CA HIS A 92 1.63 9.68 5.65
C HIS A 92 0.36 8.92 5.28
N SER A 93 -0.71 9.65 4.97
CA SER A 93 -1.99 9.05 4.59
C SER A 93 -2.80 9.92 3.63
N LEU A 94 -3.42 9.28 2.64
CA LEU A 94 -4.44 9.83 1.77
C LEU A 94 -5.75 9.09 2.01
N GLY A 95 -6.70 9.72 2.70
CA GLY A 95 -7.91 9.01 3.09
C GLY A 95 -7.59 7.86 4.06
N ALA A 96 -8.10 6.67 3.75
CA ALA A 96 -7.78 5.42 4.47
C ALA A 96 -6.61 4.63 3.85
N ILE A 97 -5.84 5.24 2.95
CA ILE A 97 -4.58 4.67 2.41
C ILE A 97 -3.45 5.28 3.24
N ALA A 98 -2.64 4.44 3.87
CA ALA A 98 -1.60 4.90 4.80
C ALA A 98 -0.26 4.20 4.55
N LEU A 99 0.84 4.89 4.82
CA LEU A 99 2.20 4.38 4.61
C LEU A 99 3.06 4.77 5.79
N LEU A 100 3.77 3.80 6.34
CA LEU A 100 4.66 3.95 7.48
C LEU A 100 6.03 3.36 7.13
N VAL A 101 7.09 4.12 7.40
CA VAL A 101 8.48 3.74 7.17
C VAL A 101 9.25 3.86 8.48
N ILE A 102 9.80 2.74 8.94
CA ILE A 102 10.65 2.63 10.13
C ILE A 102 12.04 2.21 9.68
N ALA A 103 13.08 2.80 10.25
CA ALA A 103 14.45 2.43 9.94
C ALA A 103 15.29 2.23 11.21
N SER A 104 16.36 1.45 11.06
CA SER A 104 17.39 1.31 12.09
C SER A 104 18.13 2.64 12.28
N ASN A 105 18.36 3.07 13.53
CA ASN A 105 19.07 4.33 13.82
C ASN A 105 20.47 4.39 13.22
N THR A 106 21.09 3.24 12.94
CA THR A 106 22.41 3.14 12.32
C THR A 106 22.47 3.60 10.86
N VAL A 107 21.34 3.88 10.20
CA VAL A 107 21.29 4.41 8.81
C VAL A 107 20.69 5.81 8.73
N ILE A 108 20.30 6.40 9.88
CA ILE A 108 19.64 7.70 9.95
C ILE A 108 20.70 8.78 10.23
N LYS A 109 20.97 9.66 9.25
CA LYS A 109 21.72 10.91 9.47
C LYS A 109 20.86 12.15 9.23
N LYS A 110 20.12 12.18 8.11
CA LYS A 110 19.17 13.24 7.76
C LYS A 110 18.15 12.68 6.79
N SER A 111 16.91 12.50 7.25
CA SER A 111 15.79 12.11 6.41
C SER A 111 15.04 13.37 5.97
N SER A 112 15.01 13.64 4.65
CA SER A 112 13.94 14.47 4.09
C SER A 112 12.81 13.54 3.71
N ILE A 113 11.63 13.76 4.31
CA ILE A 113 10.41 13.08 3.91
C ILE A 113 9.77 13.95 2.85
N LEU A 114 9.61 13.41 1.65
CA LEU A 114 8.73 14.00 0.65
C LEU A 114 7.60 13.02 0.42
N SER A 115 6.38 13.50 0.65
CA SER A 115 5.18 12.75 0.36
C SER A 115 4.46 13.30 -0.88
N VAL A 116 3.86 12.39 -1.63
CA VAL A 116 3.07 12.69 -2.82
C VAL A 116 1.76 11.95 -2.72
N GLU A 117 0.67 12.62 -3.06
CA GLU A 117 -0.67 12.07 -3.06
C GLU A 117 -1.28 12.13 -4.46
N CYS A 118 -2.02 11.10 -4.83
CA CYS A 118 -2.76 11.07 -6.08
C CYS A 118 -4.13 10.41 -5.88
N SER A 119 -5.18 11.22 -5.73
CA SER A 119 -6.56 10.75 -5.57
C SER A 119 -7.17 10.28 -6.89
N ARG A 120 -7.76 9.09 -6.87
CA ARG A 120 -8.33 8.38 -8.03
C ARG A 120 -9.72 7.80 -7.76
N GLY A 121 -10.30 8.09 -6.59
CA GLY A 121 -11.64 7.63 -6.23
C GLY A 121 -12.71 8.25 -7.12
N LEU A 122 -13.94 7.75 -6.98
CA LEU A 122 -15.11 8.33 -7.67
C LEU A 122 -15.11 9.85 -7.48
N LEU A 123 -15.22 10.60 -8.60
CA LEU A 123 -15.19 12.07 -8.64
C LEU A 123 -13.94 12.71 -8.00
N GLY A 124 -12.80 12.02 -8.00
CA GLY A 124 -11.55 12.52 -7.42
C GLY A 124 -11.44 12.36 -5.90
N SER A 125 -12.31 11.55 -5.28
CA SER A 125 -12.26 11.26 -3.84
C SER A 125 -11.01 10.48 -3.41
N ASN A 126 -10.70 10.49 -2.11
CA ASN A 126 -9.52 9.85 -1.52
C ASN A 126 -9.72 8.34 -1.26
N LEU A 127 -10.74 7.72 -1.85
CA LEU A 127 -11.07 6.31 -1.66
C LEU A 127 -10.17 5.34 -2.44
N LYS A 128 -9.53 5.86 -3.49
CA LYS A 128 -8.58 5.18 -4.38
C LYS A 128 -7.47 6.15 -4.73
N GLY A 129 -6.30 5.63 -5.04
CA GLY A 129 -5.14 6.47 -5.33
C GLY A 129 -3.83 5.85 -4.91
N GLY A 130 -2.85 6.70 -4.70
CA GLY A 130 -1.55 6.31 -4.17
C GLY A 130 -0.91 7.39 -3.32
N ILE A 131 -0.07 6.95 -2.40
CA ILE A 131 0.81 7.78 -1.59
C ILE A 131 2.24 7.32 -1.77
N ALA A 132 3.18 8.26 -1.86
CA ALA A 132 4.60 7.97 -1.85
C ALA A 132 5.26 8.56 -0.61
N ILE A 133 6.27 7.88 -0.07
CA ILE A 133 7.24 8.44 0.87
C ILE A 133 8.63 8.22 0.27
N SER A 134 9.34 9.33 0.04
CA SER A 134 10.75 9.31 -0.34
C SER A 134 11.62 9.72 0.85
N VAL A 135 12.66 8.94 1.15
CA VAL A 135 13.60 9.16 2.25
C VAL A 135 15.05 9.00 1.79
N ASP A 136 15.90 9.90 2.24
CA ASP A 136 17.35 9.80 2.09
C ASP A 136 17.96 9.13 3.33
N LEU A 137 18.69 8.04 3.13
CA LEU A 137 19.36 7.28 4.20
C LEU A 137 20.88 7.29 4.00
N ALA A 138 21.61 7.31 5.11
CA ALA A 138 23.06 7.30 5.08
C ALA A 138 23.56 5.89 4.76
N ASN A 139 24.38 5.76 3.73
CA ASN A 139 25.07 4.51 3.48
C ASN A 139 26.12 4.27 4.58
N ARG A 140 26.14 3.07 5.16
CA ARG A 140 27.07 2.67 6.23
C ARG A 140 28.52 2.52 5.77
N LYS A 141 28.82 2.77 4.50
CA LYS A 141 30.11 2.42 3.88
C LYS A 141 30.87 3.67 3.45
N GLU A 142 32.03 3.78 4.07
CA GLU A 142 33.20 4.62 3.80
C GLU A 142 33.44 5.80 4.75
N ASN A 143 34.70 5.87 5.20
CA ASN A 143 35.30 6.94 5.99
C ASN A 143 35.50 8.24 5.18
N HIS A 144 34.98 8.31 3.95
CA HIS A 144 35.08 9.46 3.07
C HIS A 144 33.72 9.81 2.46
N GLY A 145 33.00 10.73 3.10
CA GLY A 145 32.00 11.54 2.42
C GLY A 145 30.54 11.35 2.83
N ASN A 146 29.75 12.34 2.45
CA ASN A 146 28.34 12.57 2.79
C ASN A 146 27.40 11.77 1.86
N ASN A 147 27.67 10.49 1.60
CA ASN A 147 26.91 9.71 0.63
C ASN A 147 25.58 9.20 1.20
N LYS A 148 24.49 9.59 0.52
CA LYS A 148 23.11 9.25 0.84
C LYS A 148 22.50 8.43 -0.30
N GLU A 149 21.62 7.50 0.03
CA GLU A 149 20.83 6.74 -0.93
C GLU A 149 19.35 7.05 -0.73
N THR A 150 18.63 7.25 -1.83
CA THR A 150 17.22 7.62 -1.83
C THR A 150 16.36 6.37 -1.99
N PHE A 151 15.42 6.18 -1.07
CA PHE A 151 14.41 5.13 -1.10
C PHE A 151 13.04 5.75 -1.27
N THR A 152 12.27 5.28 -2.25
CA THR A 152 10.89 5.71 -2.45
C THR A 152 9.95 4.52 -2.40
N PHE A 153 8.96 4.59 -1.52
CA PHE A 153 7.93 3.58 -1.34
C PHE A 153 6.59 4.19 -1.76
N ILE A 154 5.89 3.54 -2.68
CA ILE A 154 4.62 3.99 -3.24
C ILE A 154 3.55 2.97 -2.84
N ASN A 155 2.67 3.34 -1.92
CA ASN A 155 1.51 2.53 -1.54
C ASN A 155 0.28 2.91 -2.37
N THR A 156 -0.42 1.92 -2.92
CA THR A 156 -1.53 2.11 -3.86
C THR A 156 -2.80 1.40 -3.40
N HIS A 157 -3.95 1.97 -3.80
CA HIS A 157 -5.26 1.33 -3.71
C HIS A 157 -6.04 1.68 -4.98
N LEU A 158 -5.99 0.79 -5.97
CA LEU A 158 -6.49 1.06 -7.32
C LEU A 158 -7.97 0.67 -7.50
N ALA A 159 -8.60 1.13 -8.58
CA ALA A 159 -10.01 0.87 -8.88
C ALA A 159 -10.42 -0.61 -8.67
N ALA A 160 -11.49 -0.80 -7.89
CA ALA A 160 -11.99 -2.12 -7.52
C ALA A 160 -12.94 -2.70 -8.59
N ASN A 161 -13.37 -3.95 -8.36
CA ASN A 161 -14.29 -4.73 -9.19
C ASN A 161 -13.65 -5.35 -10.44
N GLU A 162 -14.27 -6.42 -10.91
CA GLU A 162 -13.88 -7.18 -12.10
C GLU A 162 -14.35 -6.46 -13.39
N GLY A 163 -13.85 -6.91 -14.53
CA GLY A 163 -14.27 -6.44 -15.85
C GLY A 163 -13.31 -5.44 -16.50
N MET A 164 -13.32 -5.43 -17.83
CA MET A 164 -12.34 -4.72 -18.66
C MET A 164 -12.31 -3.20 -18.42
N GLN A 165 -13.46 -2.58 -18.15
CA GLN A 165 -13.52 -1.16 -17.82
C GLN A 165 -12.75 -0.83 -16.54
N ASN A 166 -12.97 -1.62 -15.47
CA ASN A 166 -12.27 -1.42 -14.20
C ASN A 166 -10.78 -1.76 -14.33
N ALA A 167 -10.42 -2.75 -15.16
CA ALA A 167 -9.03 -3.05 -15.49
C ALA A 167 -8.33 -1.85 -16.17
N SER A 168 -9.00 -1.22 -17.15
CA SER A 168 -8.51 0.02 -17.77
C SER A 168 -8.33 1.14 -16.76
N THR A 169 -9.30 1.33 -15.85
CA THR A 169 -9.19 2.34 -14.79
C THR A 169 -8.01 2.06 -13.87
N ARG A 170 -7.72 0.81 -13.50
CA ARG A 170 -6.54 0.46 -12.70
C ARG A 170 -5.24 0.82 -13.40
N ILE A 171 -5.15 0.59 -14.71
CA ILE A 171 -4.01 0.97 -15.54
C ILE A 171 -3.82 2.49 -15.56
N ASP A 172 -4.92 3.23 -15.78
CA ASP A 172 -4.90 4.69 -15.75
C ASP A 172 -4.49 5.23 -14.37
N ASP A 173 -4.99 4.62 -13.30
CA ASP A 173 -4.67 4.98 -11.92
C ASP A 173 -3.18 4.81 -11.63
N ILE A 174 -2.58 3.64 -11.93
CA ILE A 174 -1.17 3.40 -11.66
C ILE A 174 -0.26 4.30 -12.49
N ASN A 175 -0.57 4.51 -13.77
CA ASN A 175 0.21 5.40 -14.63
C ASN A 175 0.10 6.85 -14.16
N CYS A 176 -1.07 7.29 -13.71
CA CYS A 176 -1.26 8.60 -13.08
C CYS A 176 -0.41 8.75 -11.81
N ILE A 177 -0.43 7.75 -10.93
CA ILE A 177 0.31 7.77 -9.65
C ILE A 177 1.82 7.85 -9.92
N LEU A 178 2.36 7.00 -10.80
CA LEU A 178 3.78 6.97 -11.12
C LEU A 178 4.24 8.29 -11.75
N ASN A 179 3.47 8.87 -12.67
CA ASN A 179 3.78 10.15 -13.29
C ASN A 179 3.70 11.32 -12.31
N THR A 180 2.73 11.31 -11.39
CA THR A 180 2.68 12.32 -10.32
C THR A 180 3.90 12.20 -9.43
N CYS A 181 4.29 10.98 -9.02
CA CYS A 181 5.52 10.79 -8.24
C CYS A 181 6.75 11.31 -9.00
N ASP A 182 6.86 11.02 -10.29
CA ASP A 182 7.98 11.51 -11.09
C ASP A 182 8.07 13.03 -11.14
N ARG A 183 6.93 13.69 -11.35
CA ARG A 183 6.86 15.15 -11.41
C ARG A 183 7.19 15.80 -10.08
N GLU A 184 6.55 15.34 -9.00
CA GLU A 184 6.67 15.96 -7.68
C GLU A 184 8.01 15.61 -7.00
N LEU A 185 8.56 14.42 -7.28
CA LEU A 185 9.85 13.97 -6.74
C LEU A 185 11.00 14.18 -7.74
N ARG A 186 10.81 14.92 -8.84
CA ARG A 186 11.84 15.18 -9.87
C ARG A 186 13.14 15.76 -9.33
N MET A 187 13.05 16.52 -8.23
CA MET A 187 14.20 17.16 -7.58
C MET A 187 14.95 16.22 -6.62
N THR A 188 14.41 15.01 -6.42
CA THR A 188 15.04 13.93 -5.67
C THR A 188 15.75 12.98 -6.63
N ASN A 189 16.50 12.02 -6.10
CA ASN A 189 17.01 10.91 -6.90
C ASN A 189 15.92 9.86 -7.21
N PHE A 190 14.63 10.21 -7.27
CA PHE A 190 13.50 9.28 -7.50
C PHE A 190 13.80 8.25 -8.59
N LYS A 191 14.09 8.69 -9.82
CA LYS A 191 14.39 7.78 -10.96
C LYS A 191 15.67 6.96 -10.78
N ASN A 192 16.62 7.42 -10.00
CA ASN A 192 17.95 6.81 -9.85
C ASN A 192 18.10 6.01 -8.55
N GLY A 193 17.16 6.18 -7.60
CA GLY A 193 17.14 5.55 -6.29
C GLY A 193 16.50 4.18 -6.30
N HIS A 194 16.27 3.69 -5.08
CA HIS A 194 15.54 2.45 -4.84
C HIS A 194 14.03 2.76 -4.81
N LEU A 195 13.27 2.02 -5.60
CA LEU A 195 11.83 2.26 -5.81
C LEU A 195 11.05 0.99 -5.53
N PHE A 196 9.99 1.13 -4.73
CA PHE A 196 9.06 0.06 -4.39
C PHE A 196 7.64 0.55 -4.64
N VAL A 197 6.83 -0.27 -5.29
CA VAL A 197 5.40 -0.06 -5.42
C VAL A 197 4.69 -1.23 -4.75
N LEU A 198 3.83 -0.92 -3.81
CA LEU A 198 3.08 -1.88 -3.02
C LEU A 198 1.61 -1.46 -2.97
N GLY A 199 0.73 -2.38 -2.62
CA GLY A 199 -0.66 -2.01 -2.34
C GLY A 199 -1.68 -3.07 -2.70
N ASP A 200 -2.94 -2.73 -2.45
CA ASP A 200 -4.09 -3.38 -3.06
C ASP A 200 -4.27 -2.81 -4.48
N MET A 201 -3.59 -3.44 -5.43
CA MET A 201 -3.64 -3.06 -6.84
C MET A 201 -4.94 -3.51 -7.50
N ASN A 202 -5.76 -4.32 -6.84
CA ASN A 202 -7.08 -4.78 -7.29
C ASN A 202 -7.11 -5.46 -8.67
N PHE A 203 -5.97 -5.84 -9.26
CA PHE A 203 -5.94 -6.67 -10.45
C PHE A 203 -6.52 -8.05 -10.15
N ARG A 204 -7.31 -8.57 -11.09
CA ARG A 204 -8.14 -9.76 -10.89
C ARG A 204 -7.63 -10.92 -11.73
N LEU A 205 -8.03 -12.12 -11.32
CA LEU A 205 -8.05 -13.22 -12.28
C LEU A 205 -9.21 -13.02 -13.26
N THR A 206 -8.91 -13.19 -14.54
CA THR A 206 -9.86 -13.03 -15.66
C THR A 206 -9.79 -14.22 -16.60
N ASN A 207 -10.74 -14.34 -17.52
CA ASN A 207 -10.78 -15.37 -18.58
C ASN A 207 -10.65 -16.81 -18.05
N ILE A 208 -11.16 -17.10 -16.85
CA ILE A 208 -11.16 -18.46 -16.30
C ILE A 208 -12.32 -19.25 -16.93
N ASN A 209 -12.01 -20.41 -17.52
CA ASN A 209 -13.01 -21.27 -18.17
C ASN A 209 -13.83 -22.14 -17.19
N LYS A 210 -13.43 -22.21 -15.93
CA LYS A 210 -14.07 -22.98 -14.85
C LYS A 210 -14.65 -22.04 -13.81
N ASP A 211 -15.64 -22.53 -13.07
CA ASP A 211 -16.08 -21.88 -11.84
C ASP A 211 -14.89 -21.80 -10.87
N ALA A 212 -14.63 -20.60 -10.32
CA ALA A 212 -13.51 -20.36 -9.42
C ALA A 212 -13.55 -21.23 -8.16
N SER A 213 -14.72 -21.72 -7.75
CA SER A 213 -14.89 -22.66 -6.64
C SER A 213 -14.34 -24.06 -6.91
N GLN A 214 -14.04 -24.39 -8.17
CA GLN A 214 -13.48 -25.67 -8.59
C GLN A 214 -11.96 -25.63 -8.75
N LEU A 215 -11.33 -24.46 -8.55
CA LEU A 215 -9.88 -24.30 -8.64
C LEU A 215 -9.23 -24.68 -7.31
N ASP A 216 -8.17 -25.49 -7.39
CA ASP A 216 -7.34 -25.82 -6.24
C ASP A 216 -6.24 -24.75 -6.08
N PHE A 217 -6.51 -23.77 -5.22
CA PHE A 217 -5.54 -22.72 -4.88
C PHE A 217 -4.46 -23.17 -3.88
N THR A 218 -4.38 -24.47 -3.56
CA THR A 218 -3.27 -25.06 -2.79
C THR A 218 -2.23 -25.73 -3.68
N ASP A 219 -2.59 -26.03 -4.93
CA ASP A 219 -1.68 -26.62 -5.92
C ASP A 219 -0.81 -25.54 -6.59
N ALA A 220 0.50 -25.65 -6.40
CA ALA A 220 1.48 -24.73 -6.97
C ALA A 220 1.44 -24.68 -8.51
N VAL A 221 1.15 -25.80 -9.19
CA VAL A 221 1.05 -25.84 -10.65
C VAL A 221 -0.15 -25.04 -11.12
N VAL A 222 -1.30 -25.22 -10.46
CA VAL A 222 -2.53 -24.46 -10.75
C VAL A 222 -2.31 -22.98 -10.53
N ILE A 223 -1.67 -22.60 -9.41
CA ILE A 223 -1.32 -21.20 -9.12
C ILE A 223 -0.45 -20.61 -10.24
N GLN A 224 0.63 -21.29 -10.65
CA GLN A 224 1.52 -20.77 -11.69
C GLN A 224 0.81 -20.65 -13.05
N GLU A 225 -0.06 -21.60 -13.39
CA GLU A 225 -0.84 -21.55 -14.64
C GLU A 225 -1.79 -20.34 -14.66
N LEU A 226 -2.53 -20.12 -13.56
CA LEU A 226 -3.44 -18.98 -13.41
C LEU A 226 -2.68 -17.65 -13.43
N LEU A 227 -1.57 -17.54 -12.70
CA LEU A 227 -0.74 -16.33 -12.70
C LEU A 227 -0.20 -16.01 -14.11
N LYS A 228 0.14 -17.03 -14.90
CA LYS A 228 0.68 -16.82 -16.25
C LYS A 228 -0.39 -16.42 -17.26
N ASN A 229 -1.56 -17.05 -17.20
CA ASN A 229 -2.55 -16.99 -18.27
C ASN A 229 -3.79 -16.14 -17.94
N ASN A 230 -4.04 -15.86 -16.66
CA ASN A 230 -5.30 -15.31 -16.17
C ASN A 230 -5.15 -14.09 -15.24
N ASP A 231 -3.97 -13.86 -14.64
CA ASP A 231 -3.73 -12.69 -13.78
C ASP A 231 -3.57 -11.42 -14.59
N GLU A 232 -4.49 -10.46 -14.43
CA GLU A 232 -4.50 -9.20 -15.18
C GLU A 232 -3.16 -8.44 -15.06
N LEU A 233 -2.57 -8.36 -13.86
CA LEU A 233 -1.30 -7.63 -13.66
C LEU A 233 -0.17 -8.26 -14.48
N ASN A 234 -0.01 -9.59 -14.40
CA ASN A 234 1.01 -10.29 -15.17
C ASN A 234 0.77 -10.16 -16.68
N LEU A 235 -0.47 -10.31 -17.15
CA LEU A 235 -0.81 -10.15 -18.57
C LEU A 235 -0.47 -8.74 -19.09
N PHE A 236 -0.80 -7.70 -18.34
CA PHE A 236 -0.52 -6.31 -18.73
C PHE A 236 0.97 -5.95 -18.65
N LYS A 237 1.73 -6.54 -17.73
CA LYS A 237 3.21 -6.38 -17.66
C LYS A 237 3.94 -6.94 -18.88
N LEU A 238 3.36 -7.89 -19.61
CA LEU A 238 3.95 -8.42 -20.85
C LEU A 238 3.92 -7.41 -22.01
N ILE A 239 3.04 -6.41 -21.94
CA ILE A 239 2.92 -5.38 -22.96
C ILE A 239 3.92 -4.27 -22.63
N SER A 240 5.01 -4.20 -23.42
CA SER A 240 6.09 -3.23 -23.20
C SER A 240 5.56 -1.80 -23.10
N GLY A 241 6.00 -1.08 -22.05
CA GLY A 241 5.62 0.31 -21.81
C GLY A 241 4.21 0.53 -21.28
N PHE A 242 3.43 -0.53 -21.01
CA PHE A 242 2.03 -0.39 -20.63
C PHE A 242 1.84 -0.09 -19.13
N ILE A 243 2.44 -0.92 -18.27
CA ILE A 243 2.53 -0.70 -16.82
C ILE A 243 3.85 -1.26 -16.28
N PHE A 244 4.37 -0.69 -15.19
CA PHE A 244 5.50 -1.24 -14.44
C PHE A 244 6.77 -1.57 -15.27
N SER A 245 7.02 -0.83 -16.35
CA SER A 245 8.26 -0.97 -17.12
C SER A 245 9.47 -0.68 -16.21
N GLY A 246 10.46 -1.58 -16.20
CA GLY A 246 11.63 -1.48 -15.32
C GLY A 246 11.36 -1.84 -13.86
N PHE A 247 10.22 -2.45 -13.54
CA PHE A 247 9.94 -3.07 -12.24
C PHE A 247 9.91 -4.59 -12.36
N ILE A 248 10.37 -5.25 -11.29
CA ILE A 248 10.29 -6.68 -11.12
C ILE A 248 9.43 -7.03 -9.90
N GLU A 249 8.83 -8.21 -9.97
CA GLU A 249 8.07 -8.81 -8.89
C GLU A 249 8.62 -10.22 -8.68
N PRO A 250 8.94 -10.64 -7.45
CA PRO A 250 9.36 -12.01 -7.21
C PRO A 250 8.26 -13.01 -7.58
N THR A 251 8.64 -14.25 -7.87
CA THR A 251 7.67 -15.30 -8.19
C THR A 251 6.70 -15.50 -7.02
N ILE A 252 5.40 -15.33 -7.30
CA ILE A 252 4.34 -15.61 -6.34
C ILE A 252 4.22 -17.12 -6.16
N THR A 253 4.28 -17.58 -4.93
CA THR A 253 4.15 -19.00 -4.55
C THR A 253 3.02 -19.25 -3.54
N PHE A 254 2.19 -18.23 -3.31
CA PHE A 254 1.10 -18.24 -2.35
C PHE A 254 -0.26 -18.15 -3.03
N ALA A 255 -1.29 -18.61 -2.34
CA ALA A 255 -2.68 -18.59 -2.80
C ALA A 255 -3.21 -17.14 -2.95
N PRO A 256 -4.32 -16.92 -3.68
CA PRO A 256 -4.94 -15.60 -3.78
C PRO A 256 -5.19 -14.96 -2.41
N THR A 257 -4.93 -13.66 -2.32
CA THR A 257 -5.01 -12.90 -1.06
C THR A 257 -6.40 -12.32 -0.80
N TYR A 258 -7.29 -12.38 -1.80
CA TYR A 258 -8.64 -11.87 -1.80
C TYR A 258 -9.53 -12.84 -2.58
N LYS A 259 -10.83 -13.01 -2.34
CA LYS A 259 -11.67 -12.46 -1.27
C LYS A 259 -11.99 -13.55 -0.27
N TYR A 260 -11.50 -13.46 0.94
CA TYR A 260 -11.84 -14.41 1.99
C TYR A 260 -13.19 -14.09 2.65
N LYS A 261 -13.78 -15.08 3.32
CA LYS A 261 -14.86 -14.85 4.27
C LYS A 261 -14.27 -14.28 5.58
N ILE A 262 -14.90 -13.23 6.09
CA ILE A 262 -14.57 -12.66 7.41
C ILE A 262 -14.89 -13.71 8.48
N ASP A 263 -14.09 -13.77 9.54
CA ASP A 263 -14.22 -14.72 10.66
C ASP A 263 -14.07 -16.21 10.27
N CYS A 264 -13.53 -16.50 9.08
CA CYS A 264 -13.25 -17.85 8.59
C CYS A 264 -11.83 -17.85 7.97
N PRO A 265 -10.82 -18.49 8.57
CA PRO A 265 -9.41 -18.32 8.18
C PRO A 265 -9.12 -18.68 6.71
N ASP A 266 -9.66 -19.79 6.24
CA ASP A 266 -9.21 -20.44 4.99
C ASP A 266 -10.34 -20.64 3.96
N GLU A 267 -11.44 -19.91 4.08
CA GLU A 267 -12.56 -20.04 3.13
C GLU A 267 -12.72 -18.79 2.25
N TYR A 268 -12.73 -18.99 0.94
CA TYR A 268 -13.02 -17.93 -0.02
C TYR A 268 -14.51 -17.59 -0.10
N ASN A 269 -14.79 -16.33 -0.41
CA ASN A 269 -16.11 -15.83 -0.75
C ASN A 269 -16.24 -15.72 -2.27
N TYR A 270 -16.72 -16.78 -2.90
CA TYR A 270 -16.89 -16.91 -4.35
C TYR A 270 -17.95 -15.97 -4.98
N LYS A 271 -18.50 -15.00 -4.22
CA LYS A 271 -19.19 -13.84 -4.82
C LYS A 271 -18.24 -13.00 -5.70
N ARG A 272 -16.93 -13.18 -5.53
CA ARG A 272 -15.89 -12.68 -6.41
C ARG A 272 -14.87 -13.78 -6.64
N THR A 273 -14.22 -13.74 -7.80
CA THR A 273 -13.15 -14.68 -8.12
C THR A 273 -11.96 -14.42 -7.19
N PRO A 274 -11.44 -15.42 -6.45
CA PRO A 274 -10.22 -15.25 -5.68
C PRO A 274 -9.08 -14.73 -6.56
N SER A 275 -8.40 -13.66 -6.16
CA SER A 275 -7.40 -12.94 -6.94
C SER A 275 -6.21 -12.48 -6.10
N TRP A 276 -5.05 -12.29 -6.73
CA TRP A 276 -3.86 -11.69 -6.13
C TRP A 276 -3.94 -10.16 -6.22
N CYS A 277 -4.79 -9.57 -5.40
CA CYS A 277 -5.00 -8.12 -5.37
C CYS A 277 -3.83 -7.37 -4.74
N ASP A 278 -3.20 -7.97 -3.73
CA ASP A 278 -2.17 -7.36 -2.89
C ASP A 278 -0.77 -7.72 -3.41
N ARG A 279 0.00 -6.73 -3.87
CA ARG A 279 1.23 -6.95 -4.66
C ARG A 279 2.37 -6.06 -4.20
N ILE A 280 3.61 -6.52 -4.36
CA ILE A 280 4.82 -5.73 -4.08
C ILE A 280 5.80 -5.90 -5.24
N LEU A 281 6.06 -4.79 -5.94
CA LEU A 281 7.02 -4.67 -7.01
C LEU A 281 8.14 -3.74 -6.60
N PHE A 282 9.32 -3.93 -7.16
CA PHE A 282 10.44 -3.04 -6.94
C PHE A 282 11.23 -2.86 -8.22
N LYS A 283 11.95 -1.76 -8.32
CA LYS A 283 12.69 -1.41 -9.53
C LYS A 283 13.80 -2.42 -9.82
N GLU A 284 13.97 -2.74 -11.10
CA GLU A 284 14.98 -3.66 -11.58
C GLU A 284 16.40 -3.10 -11.40
N TYR A 285 17.33 -4.00 -11.07
CA TYR A 285 18.76 -3.72 -11.05
C TYR A 285 19.36 -4.45 -12.25
N GLY A 286 20.30 -3.82 -12.96
CA GLY A 286 20.81 -4.32 -14.24
C GLY A 286 21.45 -5.73 -14.23
N ASN A 287 21.57 -6.37 -13.06
CA ASN A 287 21.80 -7.81 -12.94
C ASN A 287 20.93 -8.40 -11.82
N ALA A 288 20.09 -9.38 -12.15
CA ALA A 288 19.17 -10.06 -11.24
C ALA A 288 19.87 -10.75 -10.06
N ASP A 289 21.10 -11.23 -10.23
CA ASP A 289 21.86 -11.92 -9.18
C ASP A 289 22.25 -11.01 -8.00
N LYS A 290 22.09 -9.69 -8.16
CA LYS A 290 22.44 -8.70 -7.14
C LYS A 290 21.36 -8.56 -6.08
N VAL A 291 20.12 -8.93 -6.37
CA VAL A 291 19.01 -8.85 -5.42
C VAL A 291 18.73 -10.23 -4.85
N LYS A 292 18.87 -10.37 -3.53
CA LYS A 292 18.52 -11.61 -2.84
C LYS A 292 17.12 -11.49 -2.25
N ILE A 293 16.15 -12.19 -2.85
CA ILE A 293 14.81 -12.36 -2.26
C ILE A 293 14.93 -13.32 -1.08
N ILE A 294 14.55 -12.85 0.11
CA ILE A 294 14.56 -13.64 1.36
C ILE A 294 13.17 -14.27 1.56
N ASN A 295 12.12 -13.49 1.34
CA ASN A 295 10.72 -13.93 1.46
C ASN A 295 9.84 -13.12 0.51
N TYR A 296 8.89 -13.75 -0.18
CA TYR A 296 7.75 -13.08 -0.81
C TYR A 296 6.51 -13.94 -0.63
N ASN A 297 5.67 -13.59 0.35
CA ASN A 297 4.59 -14.47 0.79
C ASN A 297 3.38 -13.69 1.30
N SER A 298 2.20 -14.30 1.21
CA SER A 298 1.04 -13.87 2.00
C SER A 298 1.10 -14.44 3.42
N ILE A 299 0.41 -13.78 4.33
CA ILE A 299 0.29 -14.21 5.72
C ILE A 299 -1.04 -14.90 5.91
N ALA A 300 -1.00 -16.14 6.39
CA ALA A 300 -2.19 -16.91 6.72
C ALA A 300 -3.05 -16.17 7.76
N ARG A 301 -4.38 -16.30 7.66
CA ARG A 301 -5.31 -15.52 8.49
C ARG A 301 -5.46 -16.14 9.88
N ALA A 302 -4.44 -15.98 10.72
CA ALA A 302 -4.54 -16.18 12.17
C ALA A 302 -5.72 -15.37 12.75
N ASP A 303 -6.18 -15.71 13.95
CA ASP A 303 -7.36 -15.06 14.58
C ASP A 303 -7.28 -13.53 14.57
N CYS A 304 -6.07 -12.97 14.69
CA CYS A 304 -5.86 -11.52 14.65
C CYS A 304 -6.05 -10.85 13.28
N LEU A 305 -6.15 -11.62 12.20
CA LEU A 305 -6.27 -11.16 10.81
C LEU A 305 -7.62 -11.49 10.16
N GLN A 306 -8.51 -12.20 10.87
CA GLN A 306 -9.79 -12.65 10.30
C GLN A 306 -10.85 -11.54 10.19
N PHE A 307 -10.56 -10.34 10.69
CA PHE A 307 -11.46 -9.17 10.62
C PHE A 307 -11.58 -8.55 9.21
N THR A 308 -10.62 -8.84 8.32
CA THR A 308 -10.57 -8.37 6.94
C THR A 308 -10.73 -9.55 5.97
N ASP A 309 -11.18 -9.29 4.74
CA ASP A 309 -11.29 -10.26 3.66
C ASP A 309 -10.00 -10.39 2.81
N HIS A 310 -8.92 -9.72 3.23
CA HIS A 310 -7.59 -9.81 2.62
C HIS A 310 -6.57 -10.51 3.52
N GLN A 311 -5.52 -11.07 2.91
CA GLN A 311 -4.29 -11.46 3.59
C GLN A 311 -3.23 -10.36 3.42
N PRO A 312 -2.46 -10.01 4.47
CA PRO A 312 -1.25 -9.21 4.29
C PRO A 312 -0.27 -9.93 3.36
N VAL A 313 0.48 -9.15 2.56
CA VAL A 313 1.57 -9.65 1.73
C VAL A 313 2.87 -8.99 2.16
N THR A 314 3.92 -9.80 2.29
CA THR A 314 5.24 -9.36 2.74
C THR A 314 6.32 -9.70 1.73
N LEU A 315 7.27 -8.80 1.55
CA LEU A 315 8.48 -8.97 0.79
C LEU A 315 9.68 -8.60 1.68
N SER A 316 10.61 -9.52 1.83
CA SER A 316 11.90 -9.26 2.48
C SER A 316 13.03 -9.56 1.51
N LEU A 317 13.96 -8.64 1.36
CA LEU A 317 15.04 -8.75 0.38
C LEU A 317 16.31 -8.04 0.83
N SER A 318 17.42 -8.43 0.20
CA SER A 318 18.72 -7.77 0.27
C SER A 318 19.01 -7.15 -1.09
N ILE A 319 19.26 -5.83 -1.13
CA ILE A 319 19.57 -5.11 -2.39
C ILE A 319 20.94 -4.44 -2.32
N PRO A 320 21.66 -4.33 -3.45
CA PRO A 320 22.96 -3.67 -3.48
C PRO A 320 22.78 -2.15 -3.28
N THR A 321 23.86 -1.48 -2.90
CA THR A 321 23.94 -0.01 -2.89
C THR A 321 23.85 0.56 -4.31
N THR A 322 23.24 1.74 -4.48
CA THR A 322 22.66 2.27 -5.74
C THR A 322 23.59 2.50 -6.95
N ALA A 323 24.85 2.07 -6.96
CA ALA A 323 25.77 2.37 -8.07
C ALA A 323 25.33 1.80 -9.46
N GLU A 324 24.27 0.98 -9.53
CA GLU A 324 23.94 0.15 -10.70
C GLU A 324 22.44 -0.06 -10.97
N CYS A 325 21.56 0.87 -10.54
CA CYS A 325 20.11 0.75 -10.80
C CYS A 325 19.76 1.17 -12.24
N THR A 326 18.89 0.41 -12.93
CA THR A 326 18.47 0.71 -14.32
C THR A 326 17.74 2.06 -14.39
N GLN A 327 17.77 2.81 -15.50
CA GLN A 327 16.95 4.02 -15.57
C GLN A 327 15.46 3.67 -15.68
N LEU A 328 14.62 4.32 -14.87
CA LEU A 328 13.17 4.14 -14.94
C LEU A 328 12.58 4.98 -16.09
N THR A 329 11.87 4.33 -17.00
CA THR A 329 11.10 4.98 -18.05
C THR A 329 9.61 4.86 -17.72
N LEU A 330 8.92 5.99 -17.62
CA LEU A 330 7.49 6.06 -17.38
C LEU A 330 6.76 6.51 -18.65
N PRO A 331 5.54 6.00 -18.92
CA PRO A 331 4.76 6.45 -20.07
C PRO A 331 4.29 7.90 -19.85
N ASP A 332 4.25 8.70 -20.91
CA ASP A 332 3.66 10.03 -20.86
C ASP A 332 2.18 9.94 -20.47
N PHE A 333 1.77 10.66 -19.42
CA PHE A 333 0.41 10.61 -18.89
C PHE A 333 -0.20 12.02 -18.76
N ILE A 334 -1.39 12.19 -19.33
CA ILE A 334 -2.16 13.44 -19.21
C ILE A 334 -2.93 13.42 -17.89
N GLN A 335 -2.65 14.41 -17.06
CA GLN A 335 -3.25 14.51 -15.73
C GLN A 335 -4.75 14.85 -15.81
N PRO A 336 -5.55 14.33 -14.87
CA PRO A 336 -6.96 14.72 -14.77
C PRO A 336 -7.10 16.22 -14.45
N GLU A 337 -8.20 16.81 -14.91
CA GLU A 337 -8.49 18.25 -14.73
C GLU A 337 -8.56 18.67 -13.25
N GLU A 338 -8.08 19.87 -12.94
CA GLU A 338 -8.05 20.42 -11.57
C GLU A 338 -9.44 20.47 -10.91
N TYR A 339 -10.51 20.59 -11.70
CA TYR A 339 -11.89 20.58 -11.22
C TYR A 339 -12.21 19.36 -10.35
N TYR A 340 -11.71 18.17 -10.70
CA TYR A 340 -11.95 16.94 -9.94
C TYR A 340 -11.30 16.97 -8.54
N LYS A 341 -10.23 17.74 -8.35
CA LYS A 341 -9.62 17.90 -7.01
C LYS A 341 -10.54 18.68 -6.07
N VAL A 342 -11.19 19.73 -6.59
CA VAL A 342 -12.13 20.55 -5.81
C VAL A 342 -13.36 19.73 -5.43
N VAL A 343 -13.96 19.03 -6.40
CA VAL A 343 -15.13 18.16 -6.15
C VAL A 343 -14.79 17.04 -5.17
N GLY A 344 -13.65 16.37 -5.37
CA GLY A 344 -13.16 15.33 -4.48
C GLY A 344 -13.00 15.81 -3.04
N SER A 345 -12.43 17.01 -2.84
CA SER A 345 -12.27 17.62 -1.51
C SER A 345 -13.61 17.87 -0.80
N ILE A 346 -14.62 18.38 -1.52
CA ILE A 346 -15.97 18.59 -0.99
C ILE A 346 -16.60 17.25 -0.57
N LEU A 347 -16.46 16.21 -1.40
CA LEU A 347 -16.99 14.88 -1.12
C LEU A 347 -16.33 14.27 0.12
N ASN A 348 -15.00 14.32 0.20
CA ASN A 348 -14.25 13.80 1.35
C ASN A 348 -14.69 14.51 2.65
N THR A 349 -14.80 15.83 2.62
CA THR A 349 -15.27 16.63 3.77
C THR A 349 -16.68 16.22 4.20
N SER A 350 -17.59 16.03 3.23
CA SER A 350 -18.97 15.63 3.48
C SER A 350 -19.05 14.24 4.10
N VAL A 351 -18.27 13.28 3.60
CA VAL A 351 -18.18 11.92 4.13
C VAL A 351 -17.65 11.92 5.56
N GLY A 352 -16.56 12.68 5.82
CA GLY A 352 -15.95 12.82 7.13
C GLY A 352 -16.91 13.31 8.20
N TYR A 353 -17.48 14.49 8.01
CA TYR A 353 -18.37 15.08 9.01
C TYR A 353 -19.70 14.34 9.14
N SER A 354 -20.25 13.80 8.05
CA SER A 354 -21.48 12.98 8.14
C SER A 354 -21.25 11.70 8.92
N GLY A 355 -20.13 11.00 8.67
CA GLY A 355 -19.80 9.79 9.40
C GLY A 355 -19.42 10.05 10.86
N TRP A 356 -18.67 11.12 11.13
CA TRP A 356 -18.37 11.58 12.49
C TRP A 356 -19.65 11.92 13.27
N LEU A 357 -20.59 12.65 12.66
CA LEU A 357 -21.88 12.92 13.29
C LEU A 357 -22.60 11.61 13.61
N LEU A 358 -22.65 10.64 12.69
CA LEU A 358 -23.34 9.37 12.87
C LEU A 358 -22.65 8.40 13.85
N SER A 359 -21.38 8.62 14.20
CA SER A 359 -20.64 7.74 15.12
C SER A 359 -21.08 7.92 16.59
N PHE A 360 -21.67 9.06 16.95
CA PHE A 360 -22.20 9.28 18.29
C PHE A 360 -23.50 8.50 18.55
N LYS A 361 -23.59 7.86 19.72
CA LYS A 361 -24.70 6.96 20.10
C LYS A 361 -26.10 7.62 20.15
N TYR A 362 -26.19 8.96 20.18
CA TYR A 362 -27.42 9.74 20.30
C TYR A 362 -27.70 10.70 19.11
N SER A 363 -26.96 10.60 18.02
CA SER A 363 -26.89 11.67 17.01
C SER A 363 -27.73 11.47 15.75
N LYS A 364 -28.46 10.37 15.57
CA LYS A 364 -29.26 10.18 14.33
C LYS A 364 -30.23 11.34 14.10
N LEU A 365 -30.87 11.86 15.15
CA LEU A 365 -31.73 13.05 15.04
C LEU A 365 -30.94 14.33 14.76
N ILE A 366 -29.81 14.54 15.43
CA ILE A 366 -29.00 15.77 15.28
C ILE A 366 -28.35 15.80 13.89
N ALA A 367 -27.84 14.68 13.39
CA ALA A 367 -27.29 14.54 12.06
C ALA A 367 -28.36 14.81 10.99
N ILE A 368 -29.58 14.28 11.15
CA ILE A 368 -30.71 14.57 10.24
C ILE A 368 -31.04 16.07 10.27
N VAL A 369 -31.12 16.68 11.45
CA VAL A 369 -31.42 18.12 11.59
C VAL A 369 -30.34 18.99 10.93
N LEU A 370 -29.06 18.68 11.15
CA LEU A 370 -27.94 19.41 10.54
C LEU A 370 -27.89 19.22 9.02
N LEU A 371 -28.17 18.00 8.52
CA LEU A 371 -28.24 17.74 7.08
C LEU A 371 -29.38 18.54 6.44
N VAL A 372 -30.55 18.61 7.09
CA VAL A 372 -31.68 19.44 6.64
C VAL A 372 -31.29 20.92 6.61
N ILE A 373 -30.65 21.43 7.67
CA ILE A 373 -30.19 22.83 7.73
C ILE A 373 -29.19 23.14 6.60
N TRP A 374 -28.21 22.26 6.38
CA TRP A 374 -27.21 22.41 5.33
C TRP A 374 -27.84 22.38 3.92
N THR A 375 -28.78 21.46 3.68
CA THR A 375 -29.49 21.36 2.40
C THR A 375 -30.32 22.63 2.14
N VAL A 376 -31.02 23.14 3.15
CA VAL A 376 -31.78 24.40 3.08
C VAL A 376 -30.85 25.59 2.81
N TRP A 377 -29.68 25.64 3.45
CA TRP A 377 -28.70 26.69 3.24
C TRP A 377 -28.16 26.69 1.81
N ILE A 378 -27.79 25.52 1.26
CA ILE A 378 -27.35 25.39 -0.14
C ILE A 378 -28.45 25.82 -1.11
N LEU A 379 -29.69 25.38 -0.91
CA LEU A 379 -30.80 25.75 -1.78
C LEU A 379 -31.11 27.25 -1.76
N ASN A 380 -30.80 27.94 -0.65
CA ASN A 380 -30.97 29.38 -0.52
C ASN A 380 -29.73 30.19 -0.97
N ALA A 381 -28.54 29.60 -0.99
CA ALA A 381 -27.32 30.25 -1.48
C ALA A 381 -27.24 30.33 -3.02
N TRP A 382 -28.15 29.65 -3.72
CA TRP A 382 -28.25 29.62 -5.20
C TRP A 382 -29.51 30.32 -5.75
N LYS A 383 -30.16 31.14 -4.92
CA LYS A 383 -31.14 32.16 -5.33
C LYS A 383 -30.51 33.54 -5.13
#